data_AF-A0A6N3UUF7-F1
#
_entry.id   AF-A0A6N3UUF7-F1
#
_cell.length_a   1.000
_cell.length_b   1.000
_cell.length_c   1.000
_cell.angle_alpha   90.00
_cell.angle_beta   90.00
_cell.angle_gamma   90.00
#
_symmetry.space_group_name_H-M   'P 1'
#
loop_
_entity.id
_entity.type
_entity.pdbx_description
1 polymer ?
#
loop_
_entity_poly.entity_id
_entity_poly.type
_entity_poly.pdbx_seq_one_letter_code
_entity_poly.pdbx_strand_id
1 'polypeptide(L)' 'MVIDSVIGGYCSQLIKRAKLISLQSSEIISKTEKAAFSELINQSTGMEKDELVLYYRLAILVESILIQYREQHIPKSNA' A
#
# COMPACT_ATOMS: atom_id res chain seq x y z
N MET A 1 -10.78 -6.33 1.00
CA MET A 1 -11.40 -5.95 2.30
C MET A 1 -10.38 -5.59 3.40
N VAL A 2 -9.35 -6.41 3.70
CA VAL A 2 -8.32 -6.03 4.70
C VAL A 2 -7.36 -4.97 4.18
N ILE A 3 -6.79 -5.16 2.98
CA ILE A 3 -5.87 -4.21 2.34
C ILE A 3 -6.54 -2.84 2.13
N ASP A 4 -7.78 -2.82 1.63
CA ASP A 4 -8.54 -1.58 1.46
C ASP A 4 -8.72 -0.81 2.77
N SER A 5 -8.99 -1.53 3.86
CA SER A 5 -9.19 -0.93 5.18
C SER A 5 -7.89 -0.37 5.74
N VAL A 6 -6.78 -1.09 5.57
CA VAL A 6 -5.43 -0.65 5.99
C VAL A 6 -5.00 0.59 5.21
N ILE A 7 -5.07 0.53 3.87
CA ILE A 7 -4.73 1.64 2.99
C ILE A 7 -5.63 2.85 3.26
N GLY A 8 -6.95 2.64 3.32
CA GLY A 8 -7.92 3.68 3.60
C GLY A 8 -7.71 4.35 4.96
N GLY A 9 -7.29 3.58 5.97
CA GLY A 9 -6.91 4.09 7.28
C GLY A 9 -5.73 5.06 7.21
N TYR A 10 -4.67 4.71 6.47
CA TYR A 10 -3.50 5.59 6.30
C TYR A 10 -3.80 6.82 5.45
N CYS A 11 -4.52 6.67 4.33
CA CYS A 11 -4.96 7.79 3.50
C CYS A 11 -5.82 8.78 4.30
N SER A 12 -6.73 8.27 5.15
CA SER A 12 -7.55 9.12 6.02
C SER A 12 -6.72 9.92 7.03
N GLN A 13 -5.64 9.34 7.56
CA GLN A 13 -4.71 10.05 8.46
C GLN A 13 -3.93 11.14 7.71
N LEU A 14 -3.48 10.89 6.47
CA LEU A 14 -2.84 11.89 5.62
C LEU A 14 -3.76 13.08 5.36
N ILE A 15 -5.00 12.83 4.94
CA ILE A 15 -5.98 13.87 4.62
C ILE A 15 -6.27 14.74 5.84
N LYS A 16 -6.39 14.12 7.02
CA LYS A 16 -6.63 14.82 8.28
C LYS A 16 -5.40 15.56 8.82
N ARG A 17 -4.29 15.61 8.07
CA ARG A 17 -3.00 16.22 8.45
C ARG A 17 -2.53 15.75 9.82
N ALA A 18 -2.69 14.45 10.11
CA ALA A 18 -2.14 13.88 11.33
C ALA A 18 -0.62 14.13 11.33
N LYS A 19 -0.13 14.82 12.37
CA LYS A 19 1.28 15.28 12.47
C LYS A 19 2.31 14.15 12.29
N LEU A 20 1.92 12.91 12.58
CA LEU A 20 2.75 11.73 12.37
C LEU A 20 1.84 10.58 11.93
N ILE A 21 2.18 9.92 10.84
CA ILE A 21 1.58 8.64 10.47
C ILE A 21 2.54 7.57 10.97
N SER A 22 2.15 6.91 12.05
CA SER A 22 2.89 5.75 12.55
C SER A 22 2.53 4.54 11.69
N LEU A 23 3.24 4.39 10.57
CA LEU A 23 3.22 3.14 9.83
C LEU A 23 3.88 2.07 10.72
N GLN A 24 3.11 1.09 11.19
CA GLN A 24 3.63 0.09 12.14
C GLN A 24 4.49 -1.01 11.49
N SER A 25 4.45 -1.15 10.17
CA SER A 25 5.19 -2.19 9.44
C SER A 25 6.04 -1.59 8.33
N SER A 26 7.24 -2.13 8.11
CA SER A 26 8.11 -1.75 6.97
C SER A 26 7.42 -2.00 5.62
N GLU A 27 6.57 -3.02 5.56
CA GLU A 27 5.75 -3.38 4.38
C GLU A 27 4.26 -3.21 4.73
N ILE A 28 3.51 -2.48 3.91
CA ILE A 28 2.06 -2.30 4.08
C ILE A 28 1.32 -3.44 3.38
N ILE A 29 1.87 -3.89 2.26
CA ILE A 29 1.46 -5.07 1.51
C ILE A 29 2.63 -6.06 1.60
N SER A 30 2.40 -7.17 2.29
CA SER A 30 3.39 -8.21 2.51
C SER A 30 3.81 -8.91 1.21
N LYS A 31 4.99 -9.54 1.22
CA LYS A 31 5.44 -10.39 0.10
C LYS A 31 4.44 -11.49 -0.26
N THR A 32 3.78 -12.09 0.74
CA THR A 32 2.75 -13.12 0.51
C THR A 32 1.54 -12.55 -0.22
N GLU A 33 1.08 -11.36 0.15
CA GLU A 33 -0.03 -10.69 -0.54
C GLU A 33 0.36 -10.31 -1.97
N LYS A 34 1.59 -9.82 -2.19
CA LYS A 34 2.11 -9.52 -3.54
C LYS A 34 2.18 -10.77 -4.43
N ALA A 35 2.59 -11.91 -3.87
CA ALA A 35 2.60 -13.19 -4.56
C ALA A 35 1.18 -13.65 -4.92
N ALA A 36 0.23 -13.53 -3.99
CA ALA A 36 -1.18 -13.85 -4.23
C ALA A 36 -1.80 -13.00 -5.35
N PHE A 37 -1.53 -11.68 -5.38
CA PHE A 37 -1.98 -10.84 -6.51
C PHE A 37 -1.36 -11.26 -7.84
N SER A 38 -0.07 -11.61 -7.84
CA SER A 38 0.63 -12.05 -9.05
C SER A 38 0.03 -13.36 -9.58
N GLU A 39 -0.31 -14.30 -8.69
CA GLU A 39 -0.99 -15.53 -9.05
C GLU A 39 -2.39 -15.28 -9.62
N LEU A 40 -3.21 -14.47 -8.95
CA LEU A 40 -4.55 -14.09 -9.42
C LEU A 40 -4.50 -13.44 -10.81
N ILE A 41 -3.61 -12.46 -11.02
CA ILE A 41 -3.45 -11.78 -12.31
C ILE A 41 -3.03 -12.75 -13.42
N ASN A 42 -2.23 -13.77 -13.09
CA ASN A 42 -1.80 -14.78 -14.05
C ASN A 42 -2.91 -15.78 -14.39
N GLN A 43 -3.84 -16.02 -13.46
CA GLN A 43 -4.99 -16.91 -13.64
C GLN A 43 -6.19 -16.24 -14.32
N SER A 44 -6.35 -14.92 -14.17
CA SER A 44 -7.45 -14.16 -14.78
C SER A 44 -7.18 -13.81 -16.26
N THR A 45 -8.25 -13.53 -17.01
CA THR A 45 -8.19 -13.14 -18.43
C THR A 45 -9.19 -12.03 -18.75
N GLY A 46 -9.00 -11.35 -19.89
CA GLY A 46 -9.91 -10.30 -20.35
C GLY A 46 -10.09 -9.16 -19.33
N MET A 47 -11.32 -8.68 -19.21
CA MET A 47 -11.68 -7.54 -18.38
C MET A 47 -11.34 -7.73 -16.89
N GLU A 48 -11.52 -8.94 -16.35
CA GLU A 48 -11.19 -9.25 -14.95
C GLU A 48 -9.69 -9.07 -14.68
N LYS A 49 -8.84 -9.50 -15.61
CA LYS A 49 -7.39 -9.29 -15.50
C LYS A 49 -7.04 -7.81 -15.51
N ASP A 50 -7.66 -7.04 -16.40
CA ASP A 50 -7.40 -5.60 -16.51
C ASP A 50 -7.79 -4.87 -15.21
N GLU A 51 -8.92 -5.22 -14.61
CA GLU A 51 -9.37 -4.69 -13.32
C GLU A 51 -8.42 -5.07 -12.17
N LEU A 52 -8.00 -6.34 -12.10
CA LEU A 52 -7.06 -6.81 -11.07
C LEU A 52 -5.69 -6.13 -11.20
N VAL A 53 -5.19 -5.97 -12.43
CA VAL A 53 -3.93 -5.26 -12.69
C VAL A 53 -4.03 -3.80 -12.26
N LEU A 54 -5.15 -3.12 -12.56
CA LEU A 54 -5.38 -1.74 -12.16
C LEU A 54 -5.41 -1.61 -10.64
N TYR A 55 -6.20 -2.45 -9.97
CA TYR A 55 -6.31 -2.46 -8.51
C TYR A 55 -4.95 -2.71 -7.84
N TYR A 56 -4.21 -3.73 -8.29
CA TYR A 56 -2.90 -4.05 -7.72
C TYR A 56 -1.90 -2.90 -7.89
N ARG A 57 -1.88 -2.26 -9.06
CA ARG A 57 -1.01 -1.09 -9.30
C ARG A 57 -1.37 0.09 -8.39
N LEU A 58 -2.66 0.35 -8.18
CA LEU A 58 -3.11 1.39 -7.25
C LEU A 58 -2.66 1.09 -5.82
N ALA A 59 -2.80 -0.16 -5.36
CA ALA A 59 -2.35 -0.56 -4.03
C ALA A 59 -0.84 -0.35 -3.83
N ILE A 60 -0.02 -0.74 -4.82
CA ILE A 60 1.45 -0.54 -4.78
C ILE A 60 1.83 0.94 -4.82
N LEU A 61 1.13 1.76 -5.63
CA LEU A 61 1.36 3.20 -5.68
C LEU A 61 1.10 3.84 -4.31
N VAL A 62 0.00 3.47 -3.66
CA VAL A 62 -0.33 3.98 -2.34
C VAL A 62 0.67 3.52 -1.28
N GLU A 63 1.07 2.24 -1.29
CA GLU A 63 2.14 1.76 -0.41
C GLU A 63 3.43 2.60 -0.57
N SER A 64 3.82 2.90 -1.81
CA SER A 64 5.02 3.69 -2.11
C SER A 64 4.93 5.12 -1.56
N ILE A 65 3.78 5.79 -1.75
CA ILE A 65 3.54 7.15 -1.23
C ILE A 65 3.61 7.15 0.31
N LEU A 66 3.04 6.15 0.96
CA LEU A 66 3.03 6.04 2.41
C LEU A 66 4.46 5.82 2.96
N ILE A 67 5.24 4.93 2.35
CA ILE A 67 6.65 4.72 2.72
C ILE A 67 7.44 6.02 2.54
N GLN A 68 7.28 6.71 1.42
CA GLN A 68 7.97 7.98 1.16
C GLN A 68 7.59 9.05 2.19
N TYR A 69 6.30 9.15 2.56
CA TYR A 69 5.84 10.07 3.59
C TYR A 69 6.54 9.81 4.93
N ARG A 70 6.67 8.53 5.33
CA ARG A 70 7.40 8.14 6.53
C ARG A 70 8.86 8.58 6.47
N GLU A 71 9.55 8.32 5.37
CA GLU A 71 10.98 8.67 5.22
C GLU A 71 11.22 10.17 5.28
N GLN A 72 10.28 10.99 4.79
CA GLN A 72 10.38 12.45 4.81
C GLN A 72 10.06 13.07 6.18
N HIS A 73 9.25 12.40 7.01
CA HIS A 73 8.69 12.99 8.24
C HIS A 73 9.14 12.31 9.54
N ILE A 74 9.80 11.15 9.47
CA ILE A 74 10.47 10.54 10.63
C ILE A 74 11.96 10.88 10.55
N PRO A 75 12.52 11.62 11.53
CA PRO A 75 13.95 11.91 11.55
C PRO A 75 14.73 10.59 11.60
N LYS A 76 15.71 10.43 10.69
CA LYS A 76 16.70 9.36 10.82
C LYS A 76 17.38 9.56 12.16
N SER A 77 17.16 8.64 13.11
CA SER A 77 17.97 8.61 14.33
C SER A 77 19.41 8.45 13.90
N ASN A 78 20.23 9.48 14.13
CA ASN A 78 21.66 9.41 13.91
C ASN A 78 22.19 8.26 14.78
N ALA A 79 22.65 7.19 14.11
CA ALA A 79 23.48 6.16 14.72
C ALA A 79 24.83 6.75 15.11
#